data_AF-A0A6N7M1Q8-F1
#
_entry.id   AF-A0A6N7M1Q8-F1
#
_cell.length_a   1.000
_cell.length_b   1.000
_cell.length_c   1.000
_cell.angle_alpha   90.00
_cell.angle_beta   90.00
_cell.angle_gamma   90.00
#
_symmetry.space_group_name_H-M   'P 1'
#
loop_
_entity.id
_entity.type
_entity.pdbx_description
1 polymer ?
#
loop_
_entity_poly.entity_id
_entity_poly.type
_entity_poly.pdbx_seq_one_letter_code
_entity_poly.pdbx_strand_id
1 'polypeptide(L)'
;MGDKTAHVAQAQHNDRFIHFLNIRNTQYLDWVISVIYYTAVNYIEAFIFEKVPGGHSDQVARNLGLSSPHKARKKIISEKLSGIKNNYKTLKNASEYVRYAKVDYKFYKIHHVLKFYQTDLSSIKRHLNY
;
A
#
# COMPACT_ATOMS: atom_id res chain seq x y z
N MET A 1 -9.20 -9.32 -12.40
CA MET A 1 -8.32 -8.26 -11.84
C MET A 1 -8.44 -7.05 -12.73
N GLY A 2 -8.32 -5.85 -12.15
CA GLY A 2 -8.39 -4.62 -12.93
C GLY A 2 -7.09 -4.38 -13.68
N ASP A 3 -7.12 -3.68 -14.81
CA ASP A 3 -5.90 -3.23 -15.49
C ASP A 3 -5.18 -2.10 -14.73
N LYS A 4 -4.13 -1.53 -15.34
CA LYS A 4 -3.44 -0.34 -14.80
C LYS A 4 -4.43 0.78 -14.43
N THR A 5 -5.37 1.09 -15.31
CA THR A 5 -6.33 2.19 -15.14
C THR A 5 -7.24 1.94 -13.94
N ALA A 6 -7.76 0.71 -13.80
CA ALA A 6 -8.58 0.31 -12.67
C ALA A 6 -7.83 0.40 -11.33
N HIS A 7 -6.56 -0.03 -11.30
CA HIS A 7 -5.73 0.09 -10.10
C HIS A 7 -5.46 1.56 -9.73
N VAL A 8 -5.12 2.42 -10.70
CA VAL A 8 -4.93 3.86 -10.46
C VAL A 8 -6.23 4.50 -9.97
N ALA A 9 -7.37 4.18 -10.59
CA ALA A 9 -8.67 4.68 -10.17
C ALA A 9 -9.02 4.28 -8.73
N GLN A 10 -8.73 3.03 -8.34
CA GLN A 10 -8.91 2.57 -6.97
C GLN A 10 -7.96 3.28 -5.99
N ALA A 11 -6.71 3.52 -6.37
CA ALA A 11 -5.77 4.27 -5.54
C ALA A 11 -6.25 5.71 -5.32
N GLN A 12 -6.72 6.38 -6.38
CA GLN A 12 -7.28 7.73 -6.29
C GLN A 12 -8.58 7.77 -5.47
N HIS A 13 -9.44 6.74 -5.59
CA HIS A 13 -10.62 6.60 -4.74
C HIS A 13 -10.22 6.52 -3.27
N ASN A 14 -9.22 5.70 -2.94
CA ASN A 14 -8.71 5.58 -1.58
C ASN A 14 -8.09 6.90 -1.07
N ASP A 15 -7.33 7.63 -1.91
CA ASP A 15 -6.77 8.95 -1.58
C ASP A 15 -7.89 9.96 -1.21
N ARG A 16 -9.01 9.94 -1.94
CA ARG A 16 -10.20 10.76 -1.62
C ARG A 16 -10.86 10.31 -0.32
N PHE A 17 -10.94 9.01 -0.07
CA PHE A 17 -11.51 8.47 1.16
C PHE A 17 -10.67 8.85 2.40
N ILE A 18 -9.34 8.84 2.28
CA ILE A 18 -8.43 9.33 3.34
C ILE A 18 -8.67 10.81 3.63
N HIS A 19 -8.85 11.64 2.59
CA HIS A 19 -9.18 13.05 2.75
C HIS A 19 -10.54 13.24 3.44
N PHE A 20 -11.56 12.49 3.02
CA PHE A 20 -12.89 12.52 3.64
C PHE A 20 -12.84 12.17 5.13
N LEU A 21 -12.09 11.13 5.50
CA LEU A 21 -11.91 10.76 6.91
C LEU A 21 -11.24 11.87 7.72
N ASN A 22 -10.36 12.69 7.12
CA ASN A 22 -9.58 13.73 7.78
C ASN A 22 -8.71 13.16 8.93
N ILE A 23 -7.45 12.84 8.62
CA ILE A 23 -6.45 12.29 9.56
C ILE A 23 -6.36 13.07 10.88
N ARG A 24 -6.57 14.39 10.86
CA ARG A 24 -6.42 15.25 12.03
C ARG A 24 -7.59 15.20 12.99
N ASN A 25 -8.75 14.74 12.54
CA ASN A 25 -10.00 14.80 13.31
C ASN A 25 -10.72 13.45 13.45
N THR A 26 -10.32 12.43 12.70
CA THR A 26 -10.98 11.12 12.78
C THR A 26 -10.60 10.34 14.02
N GLN A 27 -11.58 9.64 14.58
CA GLN A 27 -11.36 8.58 15.58
C GLN A 27 -10.94 7.25 14.95
N TYR A 28 -11.04 7.11 13.62
CA TYR A 28 -10.83 5.86 12.88
C TYR A 28 -9.43 5.79 12.25
N LEU A 29 -8.38 6.03 13.04
CA LEU A 29 -6.99 6.06 12.55
C LEU A 29 -6.53 4.69 12.00
N ASP A 30 -7.03 3.59 12.56
CA ASP A 30 -6.82 2.22 12.11
C ASP A 30 -7.33 1.99 10.67
N TRP A 31 -8.51 2.52 10.36
CA TRP A 31 -9.06 2.51 9.01
C TRP A 31 -8.22 3.35 8.07
N VAL A 32 -7.78 4.55 8.49
CA VAL A 32 -6.92 5.37 7.65
C VAL A 32 -5.60 4.67 7.34
N ILE A 33 -4.95 4.04 8.33
CA ILE A 33 -3.71 3.27 8.12
C ILE A 33 -3.95 2.14 7.11
N SER A 34 -5.06 1.42 7.23
CA SER A 34 -5.42 0.35 6.29
C SER A 34 -5.60 0.88 4.87
N VAL A 35 -6.32 1.98 4.71
CA VAL A 35 -6.56 2.60 3.40
C VAL A 35 -5.27 3.14 2.79
N ILE A 36 -4.37 3.75 3.58
CA ILE A 36 -3.05 4.20 3.11
C ILE A 36 -2.25 3.03 2.51
N TYR A 37 -2.19 1.90 3.21
CA TYR A 37 -1.49 0.72 2.71
C TYR A 37 -2.13 0.18 1.41
N TYR A 38 -3.46 0.07 1.36
CA TYR A 38 -4.14 -0.39 0.14
C TYR A 38 -4.07 0.60 -1.02
N THR A 39 -3.87 1.89 -0.74
CA THR A 39 -3.55 2.90 -1.75
C THR A 39 -2.17 2.60 -2.36
N ALA A 40 -1.15 2.36 -1.53
CA ALA A 40 0.18 1.97 -1.99
C ALA A 40 0.15 0.65 -2.79
N VAL A 41 -0.61 -0.36 -2.33
CA VAL A 41 -0.77 -1.63 -3.06
C VAL A 41 -1.33 -1.39 -4.46
N ASN A 42 -2.35 -0.56 -4.61
CA ASN A 42 -2.93 -0.29 -5.93
C ASN A 42 -1.95 0.41 -6.89
N TYR A 43 -1.19 1.40 -6.43
CA TYR A 43 -0.13 1.99 -7.28
C TYR A 43 0.95 0.96 -7.66
N ILE A 44 1.31 0.06 -6.74
CA ILE A 44 2.27 -1.03 -7.02
C ILE A 44 1.68 -2.05 -8.00
N GLU A 45 0.41 -2.45 -7.87
CA GLU A 45 -0.24 -3.35 -8.84
C GLU A 45 -0.34 -2.70 -10.23
N ALA A 46 -0.62 -1.39 -10.30
CA ALA A 46 -0.59 -0.65 -11.57
C ALA A 46 0.79 -0.70 -12.23
N PHE A 47 1.87 -0.57 -11.45
CA PHE A 47 3.24 -0.76 -11.94
C PHE A 47 3.50 -2.21 -12.38
N ILE A 48 3.07 -3.20 -11.60
CA ILE A 48 3.25 -4.63 -11.92
C ILE A 48 2.56 -4.96 -13.23
N PHE A 49 1.34 -4.48 -13.44
CA PHE A 49 0.59 -4.66 -14.68
C PHE A 49 1.34 -4.19 -15.91
N GLU A 50 1.96 -3.01 -15.81
CA GLU A 50 2.64 -2.42 -16.95
C GLU A 50 4.06 -2.96 -17.17
N LYS A 51 4.80 -3.26 -16.09
CA LYS A 51 6.26 -3.45 -16.14
C LYS A 51 6.74 -4.85 -15.76
N VAL A 52 5.87 -5.75 -15.30
CA VAL A 52 6.26 -7.08 -14.82
C VAL A 52 5.52 -8.18 -15.58
N PRO A 53 6.24 -9.16 -16.18
CA PRO A 53 5.61 -10.32 -16.78
C PRO A 53 4.69 -11.05 -15.80
N GLY A 54 3.46 -11.32 -16.23
CA GLY A 54 2.39 -11.88 -15.38
C GLY A 54 1.32 -10.87 -14.97
N GLY A 55 1.59 -9.56 -15.08
CA GLY A 55 0.59 -8.49 -14.99
C GLY A 55 0.00 -8.22 -13.59
N HIS A 56 0.00 -9.20 -12.69
CA HIS A 56 -0.51 -9.02 -11.33
C HIS A 56 0.30 -9.82 -10.33
N SER A 57 0.34 -9.34 -9.09
CA SER A 57 1.09 -10.00 -8.02
C SER A 57 0.60 -11.42 -7.69
N ASP A 58 -0.68 -11.73 -7.86
CA ASP A 58 -1.23 -13.07 -7.67
C ASP A 58 -0.80 -14.03 -8.78
N GLN A 59 -0.73 -13.56 -10.02
CA GLN A 59 -0.30 -14.33 -11.18
C GLN A 59 1.21 -14.53 -11.12
N VAL A 60 1.97 -13.50 -10.76
CA VAL A 60 3.40 -13.62 -10.46
C VAL A 60 3.62 -14.60 -9.31
N ALA A 61 2.81 -14.57 -8.25
CA ALA A 61 2.91 -15.53 -7.17
C ALA A 61 2.67 -16.97 -7.65
N ARG A 62 1.60 -17.20 -8.42
CA ARG A 62 1.29 -18.50 -9.02
C ARG A 62 2.42 -19.01 -9.92
N ASN A 63 2.90 -18.17 -10.84
CA ASN A 63 3.96 -18.52 -11.78
C ASN A 63 5.28 -18.88 -11.07
N LEU A 64 5.55 -18.27 -9.91
CA LEU A 64 6.77 -18.49 -9.14
C LEU A 64 6.60 -19.49 -7.98
N GLY A 65 5.45 -20.15 -7.85
CA GLY A 65 5.17 -21.06 -6.72
C GLY A 65 5.19 -20.39 -5.35
N LEU A 66 4.93 -19.08 -5.28
CA LEU A 66 4.92 -18.32 -4.03
C LEU A 66 3.57 -18.47 -3.33
N SER A 67 3.62 -18.64 -2.02
CA SER A 67 2.41 -18.89 -1.21
C SER A 67 1.44 -17.71 -1.10
N SER A 68 1.77 -16.51 -1.59
CA SER A 68 0.85 -15.37 -1.59
C SER A 68 1.27 -14.23 -2.53
N PRO A 69 0.31 -13.39 -2.97
CA PRO A 69 0.60 -12.15 -3.68
C PRO A 69 1.51 -11.19 -2.89
N HIS A 70 1.48 -11.23 -1.56
CA HIS A 70 2.37 -10.43 -0.72
C HIS A 70 3.85 -10.82 -0.87
N LYS A 71 4.14 -12.13 -1.02
CA LYS A 71 5.50 -12.60 -1.28
C LYS A 71 5.97 -12.15 -2.67
N ALA A 72 5.10 -12.21 -3.67
CA ALA A 72 5.40 -11.70 -5.01
C ALA A 72 5.71 -10.19 -4.98
N ARG A 73 4.84 -9.35 -4.40
CA ARG A 73 5.12 -7.91 -4.24
C ARG A 73 6.44 -7.65 -3.52
N LYS A 74 6.73 -8.36 -2.41
CA LYS A 74 7.99 -8.18 -1.67
C LYS A 74 9.21 -8.51 -2.54
N LYS A 75 9.13 -9.56 -3.35
CA LYS A 75 10.18 -9.95 -4.30
C LYS A 75 10.37 -8.87 -5.38
N ILE A 76 9.30 -8.48 -6.06
CA ILE A 76 9.30 -7.42 -7.08
C ILE A 76 9.86 -6.11 -6.53
N ILE A 77 9.42 -5.69 -5.35
CA ILE A 77 9.90 -4.46 -4.72
C ILE A 77 11.39 -4.55 -4.38
N SER A 78 11.86 -5.70 -3.92
CA SER A 78 13.29 -5.87 -3.60
C SER A 78 14.16 -5.87 -4.86
N GLU A 79 13.67 -6.38 -5.97
CA GLU A 79 14.42 -6.55 -7.22
C GLU A 79 14.33 -5.33 -8.15
N LYS A 80 13.16 -4.68 -8.23
CA LYS A 80 12.85 -3.64 -9.22
C LYS A 80 12.54 -2.26 -8.62
N LEU A 81 12.17 -2.19 -7.35
CA LEU A 81 11.71 -0.95 -6.69
C LEU A 81 12.39 -0.75 -5.32
N SER A 82 13.69 -1.03 -5.25
CA SER A 82 14.44 -1.07 -3.99
C SER A 82 14.39 0.28 -3.23
N GLY A 83 14.27 1.39 -3.96
CA GLY A 83 14.13 2.75 -3.41
C GLY A 83 12.91 2.96 -2.52
N ILE A 84 11.84 2.16 -2.67
CA ILE A 84 10.62 2.25 -1.84
C ILE A 84 10.42 1.08 -0.89
N LYS A 85 11.41 0.17 -0.81
CA LYS A 85 11.32 -1.06 -0.01
C LYS A 85 10.98 -0.78 1.45
N ASN A 86 11.62 0.23 2.05
CA ASN A 86 11.39 0.59 3.45
C ASN A 86 10.02 1.23 3.65
N ASN A 87 9.60 2.13 2.76
CA ASN A 87 8.27 2.77 2.85
C ASN A 87 7.16 1.72 2.75
N TYR A 88 7.24 0.81 1.77
CA TYR A 88 6.26 -0.28 1.63
C TYR A 88 6.24 -1.19 2.85
N LYS A 89 7.42 -1.57 3.37
CA LYS A 89 7.52 -2.42 4.58
C LYS A 89 6.86 -1.74 5.78
N THR A 90 7.11 -0.44 6.00
CA THR A 90 6.50 0.34 7.07
C THR A 90 4.97 0.34 6.95
N LEU A 91 4.43 0.69 5.77
CA LEU A 91 2.98 0.72 5.56
C LEU A 91 2.32 -0.66 5.73
N LYS A 92 2.95 -1.71 5.20
CA LYS A 92 2.47 -3.08 5.35
C LYS A 92 2.41 -3.50 6.81
N ASN A 93 3.50 -3.28 7.55
CA ASN A 93 3.58 -3.66 8.96
C ASN A 93 2.55 -2.89 9.79
N ALA A 94 2.36 -1.59 9.53
CA ALA A 94 1.34 -0.79 10.21
C ALA A 94 -0.07 -1.30 9.91
N SER A 95 -0.39 -1.61 8.65
CA SER A 95 -1.69 -2.16 8.25
C SER A 95 -1.95 -3.56 8.81
N GLU A 96 -0.93 -4.43 8.86
CA GLU A 96 -1.06 -5.75 9.48
C GLU A 96 -1.27 -5.62 10.99
N TYR A 97 -0.54 -4.72 11.65
CA TYR A 97 -0.68 -4.48 13.07
C TYR A 97 -2.10 -4.04 13.43
N VAL A 98 -2.65 -3.00 12.79
CA VAL A 98 -3.98 -2.49 13.13
C VAL A 98 -5.13 -3.44 12.78
N ARG A 99 -4.93 -4.37 11.83
CA ARG A 99 -5.98 -5.31 11.41
C ARG A 99 -5.96 -6.63 12.18
N TYR A 100 -4.79 -7.09 12.61
CA TYR A 100 -4.63 -8.44 13.15
C TYR A 100 -4.12 -8.47 14.58
N ALA A 101 -3.46 -7.41 15.06
CA ALA A 101 -3.11 -7.33 16.47
C ALA A 101 -4.36 -6.89 17.25
N LYS A 102 -4.81 -7.73 18.19
CA LYS A 102 -5.91 -7.42 19.13
C LYS A 102 -5.44 -6.38 20.18
N VAL A 103 -5.03 -5.19 19.77
CA VAL A 103 -4.41 -4.19 20.66
C VAL A 103 -5.21 -2.90 20.64
N ASP A 104 -5.36 -2.33 21.85
CA ASP A 104 -5.94 -1.03 22.17
C ASP A 104 -5.55 0.03 21.12
N TYR A 105 -6.53 0.77 20.63
CA TYR A 105 -6.54 1.71 19.49
C TYR A 105 -5.52 2.88 19.60
N LYS A 106 -4.64 2.84 20.61
CA LYS A 106 -3.77 3.93 21.06
C LYS A 106 -2.33 3.86 20.56
N PHE A 107 -1.91 2.79 19.87
CA PHE A 107 -0.51 2.67 19.45
C PHE A 107 -0.10 3.72 18.39
N TYR A 108 -0.95 3.93 17.38
CA TYR A 108 -0.71 4.94 16.36
C TYR A 108 -1.44 6.23 16.68
N LYS A 109 -0.66 7.30 16.88
CA LYS A 109 -1.15 8.67 17.05
C LYS A 109 -1.25 9.36 15.69
N ILE A 110 -1.97 10.49 15.64
CA ILE A 110 -2.17 11.30 14.42
C ILE A 110 -0.85 11.56 13.66
N HIS A 111 0.24 11.90 14.36
CA HIS A 111 1.53 12.19 13.71
C HIS A 111 2.16 10.96 13.03
N HIS A 112 1.92 9.74 13.54
CA HIS A 112 2.36 8.51 12.86
C HIS A 112 1.58 8.33 11.55
N VAL A 113 0.27 8.53 11.58
CA VAL A 113 -0.59 8.38 10.38
C VAL A 113 -0.29 9.46 9.34
N LEU A 114 -0.05 10.70 9.77
CA LEU A 114 0.41 11.77 8.89
C LEU A 114 1.75 11.41 8.21
N LYS A 115 2.71 10.84 8.94
CA LYS A 115 3.97 10.37 8.37
C LYS A 115 3.75 9.27 7.32
N PHE A 116 2.88 8.30 7.60
CA PHE A 116 2.53 7.25 6.63
C PHE A 116 1.95 7.83 5.34
N TYR A 117 1.09 8.84 5.44
CA TYR A 117 0.46 9.47 4.28
C TYR A 117 1.42 10.39 3.51
N GLN A 118 2.03 11.35 4.21
CA GLN A 118 2.79 12.46 3.63
C GLN A 118 4.23 12.08 3.28
N THR A 119 4.77 11.02 3.89
CA THR A 119 6.15 10.58 3.66
C THR A 119 6.17 9.23 2.95
N ASP A 120 5.61 8.19 3.56
CA ASP A 120 5.78 6.83 3.05
C ASP A 120 5.00 6.60 1.75
N LEU A 121 3.69 6.89 1.74
CA LEU A 121 2.87 6.77 0.53
C LEU A 121 3.32 7.74 -0.56
N SER A 122 3.62 8.99 -0.20
CA SER A 122 4.09 10.01 -1.17
C SER A 122 5.43 9.64 -1.82
N SER A 123 6.33 8.97 -1.09
CA SER A 123 7.57 8.45 -1.66
C SER A 123 7.32 7.31 -2.64
N ILE A 124 6.36 6.43 -2.35
CA ILE A 124 5.93 5.38 -3.29
C ILE A 124 5.36 5.98 -4.58
N LYS A 125 4.42 6.92 -4.46
CA LYS A 125 3.78 7.60 -5.61
C LYS A 125 4.83 8.23 -6.52
N ARG A 126 5.71 9.05 -5.94
CA ARG A 126 6.80 9.73 -6.67
C ARG A 126 7.77 8.76 -7.36
N HIS A 127 8.17 7.66 -6.69
CA HIS A 127 9.06 6.68 -7.30
C HIS A 127 8.42 5.93 -8.47
N LEU A 128 7.09 5.80 -8.46
CA LEU A 128 6.31 5.13 -9.50
C LEU A 128 5.75 6.09 -10.57
N ASN A 129 6.01 7.40 -10.44
CA ASN A 129 5.47 8.48 -11.29
C ASN A 129 3.93 8.59 -11.26
N TYR A 130 3.34 8.54 -10.06
CA TYR A 130 1.91 8.81 -9.77
C TYR A 130 1.71 9.98 -8.80
#